data_AF-A0A8J3BMJ9-F1
#
_entry.id   AF-A0A8J3BMJ9-F1
#
_cell.length_a   1.000
_cell.length_b   1.000
_cell.length_c   1.000
_cell.angle_alpha   90.00
_cell.angle_beta   90.00
_cell.angle_gamma   90.00
#
_symmetry.space_group_name_H-M   'P 1'
#
loop_
_entity.id
_entity.type
_entity.pdbx_description
1 polymer ?
#
loop_
_entity_poly.entity_id
_entity_poly.type
_entity_poly.pdbx_seq_one_letter_code
_entity_poly.pdbx_strand_id
1 'polypeptide(L)'
;MRRWVWLHSLSLVTFGAFAAFLVLQAYFGWQTENAELLDHGRAAQSLGDYLASGAFAEATFENWESEFLQMGSYVLLTAWLVQRGSAESDPPDRPREDAHEVRADSPWPVRRGGLWRRLYAHSLSAALFGMFGLSFVGHLLGGTAAYNGEQALRGEPPIGVGAFAGHPEFWFQSMQNWQSEFLAVGVLIVASIYLRERNSPESKAVAAPHGETGA
;
A
#
# COMPACT_ATOMS: atom_id res chain seq x y z
N MET A 1 10.77 -29.66 5.23
CA MET A 1 10.93 -28.56 4.24
C MET A 1 9.68 -28.34 3.40
N ARG A 2 9.19 -29.32 2.61
CA ARG A 2 8.01 -29.16 1.74
C ARG A 2 6.73 -28.66 2.45
N ARG A 3 6.43 -29.17 3.65
CA ARG A 3 5.26 -28.70 4.44
C ARG A 3 5.41 -27.28 4.96
N TRP A 4 6.61 -26.88 5.38
CA TRP A 4 6.86 -25.51 5.85
C TRP A 4 6.69 -24.52 4.71
N VAL A 5 7.29 -24.79 3.53
CA VAL A 5 7.14 -23.92 2.36
C VAL A 5 5.68 -23.77 1.96
N TRP A 6 4.90 -24.87 1.96
CA TRP A 6 3.47 -24.80 1.65
C TRP A 6 2.67 -23.97 2.68
N LEU A 7 2.98 -24.09 3.98
CA LEU A 7 2.32 -23.31 5.03
C LEU A 7 2.64 -21.81 5.00
N HIS A 8 3.72 -21.41 4.31
CA HIS A 8 4.16 -20.01 4.21
C HIS A 8 4.15 -19.52 2.75
N SER A 9 3.55 -20.26 1.83
CA SER A 9 3.69 -20.00 0.39
C SER A 9 3.08 -18.66 -0.03
N LEU A 10 1.95 -18.26 0.56
CA LEU A 10 1.31 -16.98 0.23
C LEU A 10 2.26 -15.81 0.47
N SER A 11 2.87 -15.73 1.67
CA SER A 11 3.84 -14.68 1.98
C SER A 11 5.13 -14.82 1.18
N LEU A 12 5.64 -16.04 0.99
CA LEU A 12 6.89 -16.25 0.22
C LEU A 12 6.73 -15.85 -1.26
N VAL A 13 5.58 -16.17 -1.87
CA VAL A 13 5.30 -15.82 -3.27
C VAL A 13 5.08 -14.32 -3.41
N THR A 14 4.27 -13.71 -2.53
CA THR A 14 3.99 -12.26 -2.60
C THR A 14 5.23 -11.41 -2.35
N PHE A 15 6.01 -11.68 -1.29
CA PHE A 15 7.26 -10.96 -1.05
C PHE A 15 8.37 -11.30 -2.05
N GLY A 16 8.38 -12.52 -2.59
CA GLY A 16 9.28 -12.89 -3.68
C GLY A 16 8.99 -12.13 -4.97
N ALA A 17 7.71 -11.99 -5.34
CA ALA A 17 7.28 -11.18 -6.47
C ALA A 17 7.60 -9.70 -6.25
N PHE A 18 7.31 -9.16 -5.06
CA PHE A 18 7.70 -7.80 -4.68
C PHE A 18 9.21 -7.56 -4.86
N ALA A 19 10.07 -8.44 -4.33
CA ALA A 19 11.52 -8.29 -4.46
C ALA A 19 11.97 -8.33 -5.93
N ALA A 20 11.39 -9.22 -6.73
CA ALA A 20 11.66 -9.30 -8.16
C ALA A 20 11.25 -8.00 -8.88
N PHE A 21 10.05 -7.49 -8.62
CA PHE A 21 9.56 -6.27 -9.25
C PHE A 21 10.30 -5.02 -8.77
N LEU A 22 10.74 -4.95 -7.51
CA LEU A 22 11.58 -3.86 -7.02
C LEU A 22 12.94 -3.81 -7.73
N VAL A 23 13.55 -4.98 -7.98
CA VAL A 23 14.80 -5.06 -8.77
C VAL A 23 14.56 -4.64 -10.22
N LEU A 24 13.45 -5.06 -10.82
CA LEU A 24 13.11 -4.67 -12.19
C LEU A 24 12.81 -3.17 -12.29
N GLN A 25 12.06 -2.60 -11.34
CA GLN A 25 11.81 -1.16 -11.24
C GLN A 25 13.12 -0.40 -11.14
N ALA A 26 14.05 -0.82 -10.28
CA ALA A 26 15.36 -0.20 -10.16
C ALA A 26 16.14 -0.24 -11.49
N TYR A 27 16.14 -1.39 -12.17
CA TYR A 27 16.87 -1.57 -13.42
C TYR A 27 16.27 -0.74 -14.57
N PHE A 28 14.95 -0.80 -14.77
CA PHE A 28 14.30 -0.07 -15.86
C PHE A 28 14.24 1.43 -15.58
N GLY A 29 14.01 1.83 -14.33
CA GLY A 29 14.07 3.23 -13.93
C GLY A 29 15.46 3.84 -14.15
N TRP A 30 16.53 3.11 -13.81
CA TRP A 30 17.90 3.53 -14.10
C TRP A 30 18.15 3.76 -15.60
N GLN A 31 17.61 2.88 -16.45
CA GLN A 31 17.75 3.00 -17.91
C GLN A 31 16.97 4.20 -18.47
N THR A 32 15.74 4.43 -17.98
CA THR A 32 14.92 5.58 -18.37
C THR A 32 15.59 6.89 -17.98
N GLU A 33 16.06 6.99 -16.74
CA GLU A 33 16.73 8.18 -16.23
C GLU A 33 18.02 8.49 -17.01
N ASN A 34 18.81 7.46 -17.33
CA ASN A 34 20.00 7.64 -18.15
C ASN A 34 19.70 8.09 -19.57
N ALA A 35 18.60 7.65 -20.17
CA ALA A 35 18.19 8.13 -21.48
C ALA A 35 17.88 9.63 -21.44
N GLU A 36 17.14 10.08 -20.43
CA GLU A 36 16.83 11.50 -20.24
C GLU A 36 18.08 12.35 -19.97
N LEU A 37 19.01 11.87 -19.14
CA LEU A 37 20.28 12.54 -18.90
C LEU A 37 21.07 12.72 -20.21
N LEU A 38 21.14 11.67 -21.05
CA LEU A 38 21.85 11.72 -22.32
C LEU A 38 21.17 12.69 -23.31
N ASP A 39 19.84 12.73 -23.35
CA ASP A 39 19.08 13.68 -24.18
C ASP A 39 19.34 15.14 -23.78
N HIS A 40 19.63 15.38 -22.50
CA HIS A 40 20.05 16.69 -21.98
C HIS A 40 21.58 16.91 -22.04
N GLY A 41 22.33 16.05 -22.76
CA GLY A 41 23.78 16.16 -22.90
C GLY A 41 24.57 15.92 -21.61
N ARG A 42 23.96 15.28 -20.61
CA ARG A 42 24.59 14.89 -19.34
C ARG A 42 25.18 13.49 -19.46
N ALA A 43 26.17 13.20 -18.62
CA ALA A 43 26.73 11.87 -18.54
C ALA A 43 25.74 10.91 -17.86
N ALA A 44 25.67 9.68 -18.35
CA ALA A 44 24.93 8.60 -17.70
C ALA A 44 25.49 8.34 -16.29
N GLN A 45 24.59 8.11 -15.34
CA GLN A 45 24.92 7.75 -13.97
C GLN A 45 25.03 6.23 -13.78
N SER A 46 25.74 5.82 -12.73
CA SER A 46 25.81 4.41 -12.34
C SER A 46 24.51 3.94 -11.69
N LEU A 47 24.28 2.62 -11.64
CA LEU A 47 23.12 2.07 -10.93
C LEU A 47 23.13 2.42 -9.43
N GLY A 48 24.31 2.50 -8.82
CA GLY A 48 24.44 2.88 -7.41
C GLY A 48 24.02 4.33 -7.15
N ASP A 49 24.40 5.24 -8.04
CA ASP A 49 23.99 6.65 -7.96
C ASP A 49 22.49 6.79 -8.15
N TYR A 50 21.90 6.04 -9.10
CA TYR A 50 20.46 6.02 -9.31
C TYR A 50 19.69 5.50 -8.09
N LEU A 51 20.15 4.42 -7.45
CA LEU A 51 19.51 3.89 -6.24
C LEU A 51 19.55 4.87 -5.05
N ALA A 52 20.52 5.79 -5.04
CA ALA A 52 20.64 6.85 -4.04
C ALA A 52 19.96 8.17 -4.47
N SER A 53 19.33 8.20 -5.65
CA SER A 53 18.75 9.40 -6.25
C SER A 53 17.34 9.69 -5.74
N GLY A 54 16.91 10.94 -5.95
CA GLY A 54 15.52 11.36 -5.75
C GLY A 54 14.55 10.59 -6.62
N ALA A 55 14.88 10.35 -7.90
CA ALA A 55 14.01 9.68 -8.87
C ALA A 55 13.65 8.25 -8.44
N PHE A 56 14.62 7.48 -7.94
CA PHE A 56 14.33 6.13 -7.42
C PHE A 56 13.48 6.17 -6.15
N ALA A 57 13.81 7.08 -5.22
CA ALA A 57 13.08 7.23 -3.97
C ALA A 57 11.63 7.67 -4.20
N GLU A 58 11.42 8.68 -5.04
CA GLU A 58 10.12 9.19 -5.45
C GLU A 58 9.27 8.05 -6.04
N ALA A 59 9.73 7.42 -7.12
CA ALA A 59 8.98 6.35 -7.79
C ALA A 59 8.67 5.16 -6.87
N THR A 60 9.54 4.86 -5.90
CA THR A 60 9.30 3.78 -4.94
C THR A 60 8.26 4.19 -3.90
N PHE A 61 8.45 5.34 -3.26
CA PHE A 61 7.62 5.76 -2.14
C PHE A 61 6.28 6.34 -2.57
N GLU A 62 6.16 6.94 -3.76
CA GLU A 62 4.89 7.35 -4.36
C GLU A 62 3.93 6.16 -4.46
N ASN A 63 4.41 5.02 -4.98
CA ASN A 63 3.63 3.78 -5.06
C ASN A 63 3.33 3.19 -3.67
N TRP A 64 4.33 3.11 -2.79
CA TRP A 64 4.10 2.52 -1.45
C TRP A 64 3.14 3.35 -0.61
N GLU A 65 3.15 4.67 -0.77
CA GLU A 65 2.23 5.59 -0.12
C GLU A 65 0.78 5.22 -0.44
N SER A 66 0.41 5.09 -1.72
CA SER A 66 -0.96 4.78 -2.13
C SER A 66 -1.41 3.40 -1.65
N GLU A 67 -0.55 2.39 -1.75
CA GLU A 67 -0.82 1.02 -1.30
C GLU A 67 -1.14 0.97 0.20
N PHE A 68 -0.31 1.60 1.05
CA PHE A 68 -0.56 1.60 2.49
C PHE A 68 -1.74 2.47 2.89
N LEU A 69 -1.98 3.59 2.18
CA LEU A 69 -3.18 4.39 2.39
C LEU A 69 -4.43 3.60 2.05
N GLN A 70 -4.45 2.91 0.92
CA GLN A 70 -5.56 2.08 0.46
C GLN A 70 -5.82 0.95 1.44
N MET A 71 -4.82 0.13 1.78
CA MET A 71 -5.00 -0.99 2.72
C MET A 71 -5.43 -0.50 4.10
N GLY A 72 -4.79 0.57 4.62
CA GLY A 72 -5.14 1.16 5.92
C GLY A 72 -6.56 1.71 5.96
N SER A 73 -6.95 2.44 4.90
CA SER A 73 -8.31 2.96 4.74
C SER A 73 -9.30 1.82 4.60
N TYR A 74 -8.99 0.79 3.81
CA TYR A 74 -9.86 -0.35 3.60
C TYR A 74 -10.16 -1.09 4.91
N VAL A 75 -9.14 -1.40 5.71
CA VAL A 75 -9.28 -2.02 7.04
C VAL A 75 -10.18 -1.18 7.97
N LEU A 76 -10.05 0.14 7.94
CA LEU A 76 -10.93 0.99 8.74
C LEU A 76 -12.35 1.04 8.17
N LEU A 77 -12.49 1.28 6.88
CA LEU A 77 -13.81 1.42 6.24
C LEU A 77 -14.63 0.15 6.41
N THR A 78 -14.06 -1.04 6.23
CA THR A 78 -14.79 -2.32 6.42
C THR A 78 -15.12 -2.62 7.88
N ALA A 79 -14.39 -2.03 8.84
CA ALA A 79 -14.72 -2.12 10.26
C ALA A 79 -15.93 -1.23 10.66
N TRP A 80 -16.25 -0.19 9.89
CA TRP A 80 -17.28 0.80 10.25
C TRP A 80 -18.46 0.87 9.27
N LEU A 81 -18.24 0.54 8.00
CA LEU A 81 -19.22 0.60 6.92
C LEU A 81 -19.65 -0.80 6.51
N VAL A 82 -20.91 -0.91 6.07
CA VAL A 82 -21.49 -2.16 5.59
C VAL A 82 -21.98 -1.95 4.16
N GLN A 83 -21.59 -2.87 3.27
CA GLN A 83 -22.14 -2.95 1.91
C GLN A 83 -22.93 -4.25 1.78
N ARG A 84 -24.25 -4.13 1.70
CA ARG A 84 -25.13 -5.29 1.57
C ARG A 84 -24.74 -6.13 0.35
N GLY A 85 -24.53 -7.42 0.58
CA GLY A 85 -24.21 -8.40 -0.44
C GLY A 85 -22.71 -8.59 -0.68
N SER A 86 -21.85 -7.72 -0.16
CA SER A 86 -20.39 -7.80 -0.37
C SER A 86 -19.76 -8.87 0.51
N ALA A 87 -18.70 -9.53 0.03
CA ALA A 87 -17.87 -10.42 0.84
C ALA A 87 -16.99 -9.67 1.86
N GLU A 88 -16.78 -8.37 1.63
CA GLU A 88 -15.71 -7.57 2.23
C GLU A 88 -16.11 -6.84 3.53
N SER A 89 -17.40 -6.77 3.82
CA SER A 89 -17.93 -6.14 5.04
C SER A 89 -18.70 -7.15 5.88
N ASP A 90 -18.67 -6.98 7.20
CA ASP A 90 -19.45 -7.81 8.09
C ASP A 90 -20.97 -7.59 7.92
N PRO A 91 -21.81 -8.61 8.20
CA PRO A 91 -23.25 -8.44 8.26
C PRO A 91 -23.66 -7.34 9.26
N PRO A 92 -24.69 -6.54 8.96
CA PRO A 92 -25.11 -5.43 9.83
C PRO A 92 -25.60 -5.90 11.21
N ASP A 93 -26.11 -7.13 11.29
CA ASP A 93 -26.64 -7.72 12.52
C ASP A 93 -25.59 -8.53 13.30
N ARG A 94 -24.33 -8.58 12.84
CA ARG A 94 -23.25 -9.26 13.56
C ARG A 94 -22.94 -8.45 14.84
N PRO A 95 -23.00 -9.05 16.03
CA PRO A 95 -22.54 -8.38 17.24
C PRO A 95 -21.08 -7.96 17.04
N ARG A 96 -20.78 -6.67 17.21
CA ARG A 96 -19.38 -6.18 17.20
C ARG A 96 -18.62 -6.93 18.28
N GLU A 97 -17.58 -7.66 17.89
CA GLU A 97 -16.86 -8.59 18.78
C GLU A 97 -16.12 -7.83 19.88
N ASP A 98 -16.75 -7.64 21.04
CA ASP A 98 -16.07 -7.12 22.24
C ASP A 98 -15.66 -8.22 23.25
N ALA A 99 -16.05 -9.48 23.02
CA ALA A 99 -15.88 -10.51 24.04
C ALA A 99 -15.67 -11.92 23.46
N HIS A 100 -14.53 -12.16 22.80
CA HIS A 100 -13.98 -13.52 22.84
C HIS A 100 -13.30 -13.73 24.19
N GLU A 101 -13.58 -14.88 24.84
CA GLU A 101 -12.88 -15.27 26.05
C GLU A 101 -11.37 -15.27 25.79
N VAL A 102 -10.61 -14.66 26.70
CA VAL A 102 -9.15 -14.67 26.63
C VAL A 102 -8.68 -16.11 26.81
N ARG A 103 -8.09 -16.68 25.76
CA ARG A 103 -7.57 -18.04 25.76
C ARG A 103 -6.09 -18.07 26.16
N ALA A 104 -5.61 -19.27 26.52
CA ALA A 104 -4.19 -19.48 26.85
C ALA A 104 -3.26 -19.14 25.68
N ASP A 105 -3.71 -19.38 24.44
CA ASP A 105 -3.00 -19.09 23.20
C ASP A 105 -3.26 -17.68 22.66
N SER A 106 -4.12 -16.87 23.30
CA SER A 106 -4.32 -15.47 22.91
C SER A 106 -3.03 -14.67 23.02
N PRO A 107 -2.79 -13.66 22.15
CA PRO A 107 -1.59 -12.81 22.22
C PRO A 107 -1.38 -12.18 23.60
N TRP A 108 -0.12 -11.98 24.00
CA TRP A 108 0.21 -11.44 25.33
C TRP A 108 -0.48 -10.09 25.66
N PRO A 109 -0.66 -9.12 24.73
CA PRO A 109 -1.32 -7.85 25.07
C PRO A 109 -2.78 -8.05 25.45
N VAL A 110 -3.44 -9.01 24.80
CA VAL A 110 -4.82 -9.43 25.07
C VAL A 110 -4.90 -10.08 26.46
N ARG A 111 -3.99 -11.01 26.77
CA ARG A 111 -3.92 -11.65 28.10
C ARG A 111 -3.59 -10.67 29.22
N ARG A 112 -2.77 -9.65 28.95
CA ARG A 112 -2.38 -8.63 29.93
C ARG A 112 -3.54 -7.68 30.26
N GLY A 113 -4.42 -7.41 29.30
CA GLY A 113 -5.56 -6.52 29.43
C GLY A 113 -5.18 -5.03 29.52
N GLY A 114 -6.18 -4.20 29.86
CA GLY A 114 -5.98 -2.76 30.07
C GLY A 114 -5.47 -2.02 28.83
N LEU A 115 -4.47 -1.16 29.02
CA LEU A 115 -3.87 -0.35 27.94
C LEU A 115 -3.27 -1.20 26.82
N TRP A 116 -2.62 -2.33 27.15
CA TRP A 116 -1.96 -3.18 26.16
C TRP A 116 -2.96 -3.81 25.18
N ARG A 117 -4.11 -4.28 25.69
CA ARG A 117 -5.20 -4.77 24.82
C ARG A 117 -5.75 -3.66 23.93
N ARG A 118 -5.92 -2.44 24.46
CA ARG A 118 -6.42 -1.29 23.68
C ARG A 118 -5.47 -0.90 22.54
N LEU A 119 -4.16 -0.85 22.82
CA LEU A 119 -3.16 -0.56 21.79
C LEU A 119 -3.10 -1.67 20.74
N TYR A 120 -3.15 -2.93 21.17
CA TYR A 120 -3.14 -4.09 20.27
C TYR A 120 -4.40 -4.17 19.39
N ALA A 121 -5.56 -3.77 19.91
CA ALA A 121 -6.82 -3.77 19.15
C ALA A 121 -6.80 -2.83 17.93
N HIS A 122 -5.91 -1.84 17.92
CA HIS A 122 -5.73 -0.91 16.80
C HIS A 122 -4.35 -1.04 16.13
N SER A 123 -3.58 -2.09 16.43
CA SER A 123 -2.19 -2.17 15.96
C SER A 123 -2.08 -2.38 14.45
N LEU A 124 -3.05 -3.04 13.81
CA LEU A 124 -3.03 -3.27 12.36
C LEU A 124 -3.18 -1.95 11.60
N SER A 125 -4.23 -1.18 11.90
CA SER A 125 -4.42 0.14 11.28
C SER A 125 -3.28 1.08 11.65
N ALA A 126 -2.82 1.10 12.90
CA ALA A 126 -1.67 1.90 13.30
C ALA A 126 -0.39 1.55 12.53
N ALA A 127 -0.14 0.26 12.27
CA ALA A 127 1.01 -0.17 11.46
C ALA A 127 0.87 0.27 10.00
N LEU A 128 -0.29 0.07 9.37
CA LEU A 128 -0.55 0.48 7.99
C LEU A 128 -0.42 2.00 7.81
N PHE A 129 -1.05 2.80 8.69
CA PHE A 129 -0.92 4.25 8.64
C PHE A 129 0.47 4.75 9.03
N GLY A 130 1.20 4.01 9.87
CA GLY A 130 2.61 4.27 10.13
C GLY A 130 3.48 4.07 8.90
N MET A 131 3.26 2.97 8.15
CA MET A 131 3.95 2.72 6.88
C MET A 131 3.56 3.74 5.82
N PHE A 132 2.27 4.11 5.71
CA PHE A 132 1.82 5.23 4.89
C PHE A 132 2.57 6.51 5.24
N GLY A 133 2.65 6.88 6.53
CA GLY A 133 3.35 8.10 6.95
C GLY A 133 4.85 8.08 6.61
N LEU A 134 5.51 6.93 6.76
CA LEU A 134 6.91 6.76 6.35
C LEU A 134 7.07 6.88 4.84
N SER A 135 6.20 6.23 4.06
CA SER A 135 6.21 6.32 2.60
C SER A 135 5.89 7.72 2.10
N PHE A 136 4.88 8.40 2.67
CA PHE A 136 4.50 9.77 2.33
C PHE A 136 5.67 10.75 2.55
N VAL A 137 6.41 10.61 3.66
CA VAL A 137 7.63 11.40 3.89
C VAL A 137 8.73 11.01 2.89
N GLY A 138 8.90 9.72 2.61
CA GLY A 138 9.85 9.24 1.61
C GLY A 138 9.56 9.79 0.21
N HIS A 139 8.30 9.82 -0.19
CA HIS A 139 7.81 10.36 -1.46
C HIS A 139 8.05 11.87 -1.51
N LEU A 140 7.69 12.60 -0.45
CA LEU A 140 7.92 14.04 -0.40
C LEU A 140 9.42 14.41 -0.50
N LEU A 141 10.29 13.71 0.25
CA LEU A 141 11.73 13.96 0.22
C LEU A 141 12.36 13.52 -1.10
N GLY A 142 11.99 12.34 -1.60
CA GLY A 142 12.43 11.79 -2.89
C GLY A 142 12.01 12.68 -4.05
N GLY A 143 10.73 13.05 -4.10
CA GLY A 143 10.17 13.93 -5.13
C GLY A 143 10.74 15.34 -5.09
N THR A 144 10.99 15.91 -3.90
CA THR A 144 11.72 17.19 -3.82
C THR A 144 13.11 17.08 -4.46
N ALA A 145 13.81 15.96 -4.24
CA ALA A 145 15.13 15.75 -4.80
C ALA A 145 15.08 15.45 -6.32
N ALA A 146 14.09 14.69 -6.79
CA ALA A 146 13.85 14.41 -8.20
C ALA A 146 13.50 15.68 -8.97
N TYR A 147 12.52 16.44 -8.49
CA TYR A 147 12.12 17.73 -9.04
C TYR A 147 13.29 18.70 -9.14
N ASN A 148 14.12 18.81 -8.10
CA ASN A 148 15.31 19.65 -8.14
C ASN A 148 16.37 19.13 -9.13
N GLY A 149 16.42 17.82 -9.39
CA GLY A 149 17.21 17.23 -10.46
C GLY A 149 16.77 17.73 -11.84
N GLU A 150 15.47 17.71 -12.12
CA GLU A 150 14.90 18.25 -13.35
C GLU A 150 15.13 19.75 -13.50
N GLN A 151 14.93 20.52 -12.43
CA GLN A 151 15.23 21.96 -12.40
C GLN A 151 16.69 22.23 -12.79
N ALA A 152 17.62 21.41 -12.29
CA ALA A 152 19.03 21.55 -12.62
C ALA A 152 19.34 21.23 -14.09
N LEU A 153 18.57 20.36 -14.75
CA LEU A 153 18.68 20.13 -16.20
C LEU A 153 18.21 21.34 -17.00
N ARG A 154 17.23 22.09 -16.48
CA ARG A 154 16.68 23.31 -17.08
C ARG A 154 17.44 24.59 -16.71
N GLY A 155 18.44 24.49 -15.82
CA GLY A 155 19.20 25.63 -15.31
C GLY A 155 18.42 26.50 -14.31
N GLU A 156 17.38 25.94 -13.71
CA GLU A 156 16.52 26.61 -12.74
C GLU A 156 16.99 26.37 -11.30
N PRO A 157 16.70 27.29 -10.36
CA PRO A 157 17.09 27.11 -8.95
C PRO A 157 16.28 26.00 -8.27
N PRO A 158 16.86 25.30 -7.28
CA PRO A 158 16.15 24.29 -6.52
C PRO A 158 15.13 24.93 -5.57
N ILE A 159 14.08 24.16 -5.25
CA ILE A 159 13.08 24.50 -4.25
C ILE A 159 13.26 23.65 -2.98
N GLY A 160 12.75 24.16 -1.86
CA GLY A 160 12.73 23.42 -0.59
C GLY A 160 11.55 22.47 -0.47
N VAL A 161 11.64 21.52 0.46
CA VAL A 161 10.61 20.51 0.74
C VAL A 161 9.21 21.12 0.98
N GLY A 162 9.14 22.21 1.75
CA GLY A 162 7.86 22.88 2.01
C GLY A 162 7.24 23.53 0.77
N ALA A 163 8.07 23.97 -0.19
CA ALA A 163 7.59 24.51 -1.45
C ALA A 163 7.09 23.38 -2.36
N PHE A 164 7.80 22.25 -2.43
CA PHE A 164 7.37 21.08 -3.20
C PHE A 164 6.09 20.44 -2.64
N ALA A 165 5.93 20.38 -1.31
CA ALA A 165 4.69 19.93 -0.67
C ALA A 165 3.47 20.79 -1.03
N GLY A 166 3.67 22.05 -1.39
CA GLY A 166 2.63 22.95 -1.91
C GLY A 166 2.54 22.95 -3.44
N HIS A 167 3.42 22.24 -4.14
CA HIS A 167 3.49 22.22 -5.59
C HIS A 167 2.43 21.27 -6.18
N PRO A 168 1.79 21.60 -7.32
CA PRO A 168 0.76 20.75 -7.92
C PRO A 168 1.25 19.35 -8.30
N GLU A 169 2.52 19.20 -8.65
CA GLU A 169 3.09 17.93 -9.10
C GLU A 169 3.08 16.85 -8.02
N PHE A 170 3.50 17.19 -6.80
CA PHE A 170 3.44 16.29 -5.65
C PHE A 170 2.01 15.75 -5.43
N TRP A 171 1.02 16.63 -5.49
CA TRP A 171 -0.37 16.23 -5.32
C TRP A 171 -0.92 15.52 -6.56
N PHE A 172 -0.47 15.85 -7.76
CA PHE A 172 -0.85 15.14 -8.97
C PHE A 172 -0.42 13.67 -8.88
N GLN A 173 0.84 13.42 -8.50
CA GLN A 173 1.41 12.10 -8.24
C GLN A 173 0.62 11.31 -7.17
N SER A 174 0.34 11.91 -6.01
CA SER A 174 -0.48 11.22 -5.00
C SER A 174 -1.92 10.99 -5.48
N MET A 175 -2.60 12.00 -6.05
CA MET A 175 -4.00 11.88 -6.44
C MET A 175 -4.23 10.87 -7.57
N GLN A 176 -3.31 10.76 -8.55
CA GLN A 176 -3.43 9.77 -9.63
C GLN A 176 -3.38 8.34 -9.12
N ASN A 177 -2.56 8.06 -8.11
CA ASN A 177 -2.43 6.71 -7.54
C ASN A 177 -3.57 6.43 -6.56
N TRP A 178 -3.89 7.39 -5.69
CA TRP A 178 -4.97 7.19 -4.71
C TRP A 178 -6.31 6.91 -5.41
N GLN A 179 -6.62 7.61 -6.50
CA GLN A 179 -7.88 7.36 -7.21
C GLN A 179 -7.94 5.94 -7.80
N SER A 180 -6.85 5.41 -8.37
CA SER A 180 -6.85 4.06 -8.97
C SER A 180 -6.96 2.99 -7.89
N GLU A 181 -6.30 3.20 -6.76
CA GLU A 181 -6.36 2.27 -5.65
C GLU A 181 -7.78 2.15 -5.05
N PHE A 182 -8.45 3.29 -4.85
CA PHE A 182 -9.83 3.30 -4.38
C PHE A 182 -10.81 2.76 -5.44
N LEU A 183 -10.53 2.96 -6.74
CA LEU A 183 -11.29 2.33 -7.82
C LEU A 183 -11.16 0.80 -7.75
N ALA A 184 -9.94 0.26 -7.60
CA ALA A 184 -9.70 -1.17 -7.53
C ALA A 184 -10.45 -1.82 -6.34
N VAL A 185 -10.39 -1.19 -5.17
CA VAL A 185 -11.15 -1.61 -3.98
C VAL A 185 -12.66 -1.55 -4.24
N GLY A 186 -13.16 -0.46 -4.80
CA GLY A 186 -14.59 -0.31 -5.11
C GLY A 186 -15.08 -1.39 -6.09
N VAL A 187 -14.26 -1.70 -7.10
CA VAL A 187 -14.51 -2.80 -8.05
C VAL A 187 -14.56 -4.13 -7.32
N LEU A 188 -13.60 -4.44 -6.43
CA LEU A 188 -13.60 -5.69 -5.66
C LEU A 188 -14.86 -5.81 -4.79
N ILE A 189 -15.23 -4.76 -4.05
CA ILE A 189 -16.43 -4.72 -3.21
C ILE A 189 -17.67 -5.06 -4.04
N VAL A 190 -17.87 -4.41 -5.18
CA VAL A 190 -19.04 -4.64 -6.04
C VAL A 190 -18.98 -6.01 -6.74
N ALA A 191 -17.81 -6.40 -7.24
CA ALA A 191 -17.60 -7.68 -7.90
C ALA A 191 -17.89 -8.85 -6.96
N SER A 192 -17.49 -8.76 -5.69
CA SER A 192 -17.72 -9.80 -4.67
C SER A 192 -19.22 -10.11 -4.46
N ILE A 193 -20.11 -9.18 -4.79
CA ILE A 193 -21.56 -9.40 -4.74
C ILE A 193 -21.99 -10.43 -5.79
N TYR A 194 -21.50 -10.27 -7.04
CA TYR A 194 -22.02 -10.93 -8.23
C TYR A 194 -21.12 -12.05 -8.78
N LEU A 195 -19.81 -11.93 -8.64
CA LEU A 195 -18.82 -12.87 -9.16
C LEU A 195 -18.33 -13.83 -8.06
N ARG A 196 -17.73 -14.95 -8.46
CA ARG A 196 -17.26 -16.00 -7.55
C ARG A 196 -15.89 -16.49 -7.96
N GLU A 197 -14.97 -16.54 -7.00
CA GLU A 197 -13.69 -17.24 -7.11
C GLU A 197 -13.67 -18.38 -6.07
N ARG A 198 -13.48 -19.61 -6.53
CA ARG A 198 -13.67 -20.78 -5.66
C ARG A 198 -12.50 -20.92 -4.68
N ASN A 199 -12.81 -20.96 -3.38
CA ASN A 199 -11.86 -21.05 -2.27
C ASN A 199 -11.00 -19.78 -2.06
N SER A 200 -11.47 -18.61 -2.49
CA SER A 200 -10.84 -17.31 -2.19
C SER A 200 -11.52 -16.68 -0.95
N PRO A 201 -10.75 -16.11 -0.01
CA PRO A 201 -11.31 -15.35 1.11
C PRO A 201 -11.96 -14.01 0.70
N GLU A 202 -11.70 -13.52 -0.51
CA GLU A 202 -12.28 -12.31 -1.11
C GLU A 202 -13.57 -12.60 -1.90
N SER A 203 -14.08 -13.84 -1.84
CA SER A 203 -15.28 -14.28 -2.55
C SER A 203 -16.20 -15.07 -1.65
N LYS A 204 -17.51 -14.81 -1.77
CA LYS A 204 -18.55 -15.65 -1.17
C LYS A 204 -18.52 -17.07 -1.73
N ALA A 205 -19.11 -18.00 -0.98
CA ALA A 205 -19.37 -19.35 -1.49
C ALA A 205 -20.14 -19.31 -2.82
N VAL A 206 -19.86 -20.26 -3.73
CA VAL A 206 -20.44 -20.28 -5.08
C VAL A 206 -21.97 -20.33 -5.06
N ALA A 207 -22.55 -21.04 -4.09
CA ALA A 207 -24.00 -21.16 -3.91
C ALA A 207 -24.64 -20.00 -3.12
N ALA A 208 -23.84 -19.09 -2.54
CA ALA A 208 -24.36 -18.01 -1.72
C ALA A 208 -25.13 -16.99 -2.59
N PRO A 209 -26.32 -16.54 -2.17
CA PRO A 209 -27.10 -15.56 -2.90
C PRO A 209 -26.41 -14.19 -2.92
N HIS A 210 -26.75 -13.35 -3.90
CA HIS A 210 -26.15 -12.01 -4.03
C HIS A 210 -26.42 -11.11 -2.82
N GLY A 211 -27.58 -11.26 -2.16
CA GLY A 211 -27.93 -10.46 -0.98
C GLY A 211 -27.23 -10.86 0.33
N GLU A 212 -26.53 -12.00 0.37
CA GLU A 212 -25.76 -12.44 1.53
C GLU A 212 -24.48 -11.61 1.66
N THR A 213 -24.19 -11.14 2.88
CA THR A 213 -23.08 -10.24 3.21
C THR A 213 -22.06 -11.01 4.07
N GLY A 214 -20.78 -10.76 3.86
CA GLY A 214 -19.68 -11.55 4.41
C GLY A 214 -19.27 -12.71 3.49
N ALA A 215 -18.01 -13.12 3.59
CA ALA A 215 -17.44 -14.27 2.88
C ALA A 215 -17.80 -15.61 3.54
#